data_AF-A0A956KIE6-F1
#
_entry.id   AF-A0A956KIE6-F1
#
_cell.length_a   1.000
_cell.length_b   1.000
_cell.length_c   1.000
_cell.angle_alpha   90.00
_cell.angle_beta   90.00
_cell.angle_gamma   90.00
#
_symmetry.space_group_name_H-M   'P 1'
#
loop_
_entity.id
_entity.type
_entity.pdbx_description
1 polymer ?
#
loop_
_entity_poly.entity_id
_entity_poly.type
_entity_poly.pdbx_seq_one_letter_code
_entity_poly.pdbx_strand_id
1 'polypeptide(L)'
;PGGGKEDKDYGVTIEAQFTVGEYEIVILSANDSTGLEAWLGDNEYKIPKGAEPLLRPYVESGMKFFVAKVDVEKVKFQAQPDGSKRATLSPLRVHYDSDQFALPIRLGLINAPAGEGQGQGAQDLLVHILARNTRYQVANYPNVTIPTNLEVKDETRDHFGQFYVSLFDHTLGQNPKAVVT
;
A
#
# COMPACT_ATOMS: atom_id res chain seq x y z
N PRO A 1 0.75 -40.53 20.21
CA PRO A 1 0.00 -39.37 20.73
C PRO A 1 0.17 -38.16 19.79
N GLY A 2 -0.78 -37.97 18.87
CA GLY A 2 -0.81 -36.83 17.96
C GLY A 2 -1.38 -35.62 18.68
N GLY A 3 -0.56 -34.58 18.89
CA GLY A 3 -1.02 -33.30 19.42
C GLY A 3 -1.87 -32.60 18.37
N GLY A 4 -3.19 -32.58 18.57
CA GLY A 4 -4.08 -31.70 17.83
C GLY A 4 -3.68 -30.26 18.11
N LYS A 5 -3.44 -29.48 17.07
CA LYS A 5 -3.43 -28.02 17.19
C LYS A 5 -4.79 -27.63 17.74
N GLU A 6 -4.83 -27.10 18.96
CA GLU A 6 -6.02 -26.42 19.46
C GLU A 6 -6.39 -25.37 18.41
N ASP A 7 -7.64 -25.41 17.92
CA ASP A 7 -8.21 -24.34 17.12
C ASP A 7 -8.26 -23.10 18.02
N LYS A 8 -7.16 -22.33 18.00
CA LYS A 8 -7.12 -21.01 18.59
C LYS A 8 -8.20 -20.19 17.91
N ASP A 9 -9.21 -19.79 18.67
CA ASP A 9 -10.21 -18.85 18.19
C ASP A 9 -9.59 -17.46 18.11
N TYR A 10 -9.23 -17.04 16.90
CA TYR A 10 -8.70 -15.70 16.63
C TYR A 10 -9.83 -14.68 16.44
N GLY A 11 -11.10 -15.06 16.48
CA GLY A 11 -12.20 -14.17 16.09
C GLY A 11 -12.08 -13.67 14.63
N VAL A 12 -11.38 -14.42 13.78
CA VAL A 12 -11.16 -14.15 12.35
C VAL A 12 -12.00 -15.11 11.53
N THR A 13 -12.75 -14.59 10.56
CA THR A 13 -13.54 -15.37 9.61
C THR A 13 -12.97 -15.23 8.20
N ILE A 14 -12.80 -16.35 7.51
CA ILE A 14 -12.43 -16.36 6.09
C ILE A 14 -13.71 -16.19 5.27
N GLU A 15 -13.86 -15.05 4.61
CA GLU A 15 -15.01 -14.71 3.77
C GLU A 15 -14.90 -15.34 2.37
N ALA A 16 -13.68 -15.33 1.83
CA ALA A 16 -13.38 -15.91 0.54
C ALA A 16 -11.91 -16.28 0.46
N GLN A 17 -11.58 -17.33 -0.30
CA GLN A 17 -10.22 -17.70 -0.61
C GLN A 17 -10.15 -18.20 -2.04
N PHE A 18 -9.20 -17.68 -2.81
CA PHE A 18 -9.02 -18.03 -4.21
C PHE A 18 -7.62 -17.66 -4.70
N THR A 19 -7.20 -18.24 -5.83
CA THR A 19 -5.90 -17.97 -6.45
C THR A 19 -6.08 -17.21 -7.75
N VAL A 20 -5.30 -16.15 -7.96
CA VAL A 20 -5.25 -15.38 -9.21
C VAL A 20 -3.80 -15.15 -9.60
N GLY A 21 -3.38 -15.71 -10.74
CA GLY A 21 -1.99 -15.63 -11.20
C GLY A 21 -1.04 -16.27 -10.19
N GLU A 22 -0.07 -15.48 -9.74
CA GLU A 22 0.91 -15.81 -8.71
C GLU A 22 0.44 -15.52 -7.28
N TYR A 23 -0.82 -15.13 -7.08
CA TYR A 23 -1.34 -14.74 -5.77
C TYR A 23 -2.33 -15.75 -5.20
N GLU A 24 -2.10 -16.14 -3.95
CA GLU A 24 -3.11 -16.76 -3.09
C GLU A 24 -3.79 -15.68 -2.26
N ILE A 25 -5.06 -15.43 -2.55
CA ILE A 25 -5.85 -14.35 -1.96
C ILE A 25 -6.77 -14.93 -0.90
N VAL A 26 -6.81 -14.28 0.26
CA VAL A 26 -7.77 -14.53 1.32
C VAL A 26 -8.44 -13.21 1.69
N ILE A 27 -9.76 -13.21 1.74
CA ILE A 27 -10.57 -12.10 2.25
C ILE A 27 -11.00 -12.49 3.65
N LEU A 28 -10.65 -11.65 4.62
CA LEU A 28 -10.90 -11.89 6.04
C LEU A 28 -11.87 -10.85 6.60
N SER A 29 -12.66 -11.24 7.59
CA SER A 29 -13.22 -10.33 8.58
C SER A 29 -12.73 -10.71 9.96
N ALA A 30 -12.76 -9.76 10.88
CA ALA A 30 -12.36 -10.01 12.27
C ALA A 30 -13.30 -9.25 13.22
N ASN A 31 -13.47 -9.78 14.42
CA ASN A 31 -14.16 -9.09 15.52
C ASN A 31 -13.18 -8.46 16.52
N ASP A 32 -11.90 -8.85 16.46
CA ASP A 32 -10.83 -8.37 17.33
C ASP A 32 -9.53 -8.17 16.52
N SER A 33 -8.89 -7.02 16.70
CA SER A 33 -7.63 -6.66 16.04
C SER A 33 -6.45 -7.49 16.55
N THR A 34 -6.48 -7.90 17.82
CA THR A 34 -5.40 -8.73 18.41
C THR A 34 -5.42 -10.12 17.79
N GLY A 35 -6.60 -10.72 17.70
CA GLY A 35 -6.82 -11.99 17.01
C GLY A 35 -6.45 -11.93 15.52
N LEU A 36 -6.77 -10.83 14.83
CA LEU A 36 -6.34 -10.62 13.45
C LEU A 36 -4.81 -10.56 13.29
N GLU A 37 -4.10 -9.80 14.12
CA GLU A 37 -2.62 -9.76 14.10
C GLU A 37 -2.02 -11.14 14.35
N ALA A 38 -2.56 -11.88 15.34
CA ALA A 38 -2.10 -13.22 15.67
C ALA A 38 -2.36 -14.23 14.53
N TRP A 39 -3.55 -14.21 13.92
CA TRP A 39 -3.87 -15.07 12.77
C TRP A 39 -2.93 -14.79 11.60
N LEU A 40 -2.67 -13.51 11.30
CA LEU A 40 -1.77 -13.13 10.22
C LEU A 40 -0.32 -13.58 10.49
N GLY A 41 0.15 -13.44 11.73
CA GLY A 41 1.46 -13.94 12.15
C GLY A 41 1.59 -15.46 12.05
N ASP A 42 0.60 -16.20 12.56
CA ASP A 42 0.56 -17.67 12.53
C ASP A 42 0.40 -18.22 11.10
N ASN A 43 -0.18 -17.43 10.19
CA ASN A 43 -0.24 -17.70 8.76
C ASN A 43 0.95 -17.12 7.98
N GLU A 44 2.05 -16.74 8.64
CA GLU A 44 3.32 -16.32 8.03
C GLU A 44 3.23 -15.05 7.15
N TYR A 45 2.23 -14.20 7.38
CA TYR A 45 2.19 -12.88 6.76
C TYR A 45 3.21 -11.97 7.43
N LYS A 46 3.97 -11.22 6.62
CA LYS A 46 4.94 -10.25 7.11
C LYS A 46 4.22 -8.99 7.59
N ILE A 47 4.06 -8.89 8.90
CA ILE A 47 3.45 -7.74 9.56
C ILE A 47 4.42 -7.24 10.65
N PRO A 48 4.67 -5.92 10.74
CA PRO A 48 5.49 -5.38 11.81
C PRO A 48 4.84 -5.64 13.18
N LYS A 49 5.67 -5.85 14.21
CA LYS A 49 5.17 -5.99 15.58
C LYS A 49 4.42 -4.73 16.00
N GLY A 50 3.26 -4.90 16.62
CA GLY A 50 2.44 -3.78 17.10
C GLY A 50 1.54 -3.20 16.01
N ALA A 51 1.06 -4.04 15.09
CA ALA A 51 0.11 -3.64 14.07
C ALA A 51 -1.34 -3.55 14.61
N GLU A 52 -1.66 -4.20 15.74
CA GLU A 52 -2.99 -4.20 16.37
C GLU A 52 -3.63 -2.80 16.44
N PRO A 53 -2.98 -1.74 16.96
CA PRO A 53 -3.63 -0.43 17.08
C PRO A 53 -3.97 0.20 15.73
N LEU A 54 -3.28 -0.22 14.67
CA LEU A 54 -3.48 0.25 13.31
C LEU A 54 -4.56 -0.54 12.58
N LEU A 55 -4.76 -1.81 12.97
CA LEU A 55 -5.84 -2.68 12.47
C LEU A 55 -7.18 -2.36 13.12
N ARG A 56 -7.18 -1.98 14.41
CA ARG A 56 -8.39 -1.78 15.22
C ARG A 56 -9.48 -0.90 14.57
N PRO A 57 -9.20 0.30 14.03
CA PRO A 57 -10.24 1.13 13.43
C PRO A 57 -10.93 0.47 12.22
N TYR A 58 -10.20 -0.40 11.50
CA TYR A 58 -10.73 -1.13 10.35
C TYR A 58 -11.61 -2.32 10.78
N VAL A 59 -11.22 -2.99 11.86
CA VAL A 59 -12.03 -4.03 12.51
C VAL A 59 -13.33 -3.43 13.05
N GLU A 60 -13.24 -2.33 13.81
CA GLU A 60 -14.41 -1.65 14.41
C GLU A 60 -15.38 -1.08 13.38
N SER A 61 -14.89 -0.71 12.20
CA SER A 61 -15.73 -0.26 11.07
C SER A 61 -16.29 -1.42 10.23
N GLY A 62 -16.02 -2.67 10.61
CA GLY A 62 -16.50 -3.87 9.91
C GLY A 62 -15.89 -4.08 8.53
N MET A 63 -14.73 -3.45 8.25
CA MET A 63 -14.05 -3.61 6.97
C MET A 63 -13.50 -5.02 6.80
N LYS A 64 -13.43 -5.46 5.54
CA LYS A 64 -12.80 -6.72 5.17
C LYS A 64 -11.31 -6.49 4.86
N PHE A 65 -10.48 -7.46 5.18
CA PHE A 65 -9.05 -7.43 4.94
C PHE A 65 -8.74 -8.30 3.73
N PHE A 66 -8.22 -7.68 2.68
CA PHE A 66 -7.68 -8.37 1.52
C PHE A 66 -6.21 -8.68 1.79
N VAL A 67 -5.86 -9.96 1.92
CA VAL A 67 -4.47 -10.40 2.08
C VAL A 67 -4.08 -11.31 0.92
N ALA A 68 -2.84 -11.16 0.45
CA ALA A 68 -2.31 -11.92 -0.68
C ALA A 68 -0.93 -12.48 -0.34
N LYS A 69 -0.74 -13.78 -0.53
CA LYS A 69 0.58 -14.42 -0.55
C LYS A 69 1.04 -14.57 -2.00
N VAL A 70 2.34 -14.39 -2.21
CA VAL A 70 2.96 -14.57 -3.52
C VAL A 70 3.55 -15.97 -3.60
N ASP A 71 3.10 -16.73 -4.58
CA ASP A 71 3.65 -18.03 -4.96
C ASP A 71 4.92 -17.82 -5.80
N VAL A 72 6.08 -17.99 -5.17
CA VAL A 72 7.40 -17.77 -5.78
C VAL A 72 7.67 -18.67 -6.99
N GLU A 73 7.00 -19.82 -7.12
CA GLU A 73 7.16 -20.72 -8.26
C GLU A 73 6.49 -20.16 -9.53
N LYS A 74 5.47 -19.30 -9.35
CA LYS A 74 4.72 -18.65 -10.43
C LYS A 74 5.24 -17.26 -10.78
N VAL A 75 6.18 -16.72 -10.00
CA VAL A 75 6.78 -15.40 -10.23
C VAL A 75 7.72 -15.42 -11.44
N LYS A 76 7.56 -14.42 -12.31
CA LYS A 76 8.48 -14.20 -13.42
C LYS A 76 9.62 -13.28 -12.99
N PHE A 77 10.86 -13.69 -13.23
CA PHE A 77 12.03 -12.87 -12.99
C PHE A 77 12.49 -12.23 -14.30
N GLN A 78 12.47 -10.90 -14.35
CA GLN A 78 12.94 -10.13 -15.51
C GLN A 78 14.35 -9.62 -15.24
N ALA A 79 15.21 -9.73 -16.27
CA ALA A 79 16.53 -9.13 -16.25
C ALA A 79 16.41 -7.62 -16.40
N GLN A 80 17.08 -6.90 -15.50
CA GLN A 80 17.18 -5.46 -15.52
C GLN A 80 18.40 -5.02 -16.35
N PRO A 81 18.42 -3.78 -16.85
CA PRO A 81 19.57 -3.23 -17.58
C PRO A 81 20.89 -3.26 -16.79
N ASP A 82 20.82 -3.27 -15.46
CA ASP A 82 21.97 -3.37 -14.54
C ASP A 82 22.49 -4.81 -14.33
N GLY A 83 21.88 -5.81 -15.00
CA GLY A 83 22.21 -7.22 -14.88
C GLY A 83 21.55 -7.95 -13.69
N SER A 84 20.82 -7.23 -12.83
CA SER A 84 20.03 -7.85 -11.75
C SER A 84 18.77 -8.54 -12.29
N LYS A 85 18.24 -9.53 -11.57
CA LYS A 85 16.92 -10.12 -11.86
C LYS A 85 15.93 -9.63 -10.81
N ARG A 86 14.83 -9.02 -11.25
CA ARG A 86 13.76 -8.60 -10.34
C ARG A 86 12.50 -9.41 -10.60
N ALA A 87 11.85 -9.83 -9.51
CA ALA A 87 10.51 -10.39 -9.56
C ALA A 87 9.56 -9.35 -10.18
N THR A 88 8.83 -9.75 -11.22
CA THR A 88 7.77 -8.96 -11.82
C THR A 88 6.45 -9.58 -11.41
N LEU A 89 5.62 -8.82 -10.72
CA LEU A 89 4.32 -9.25 -10.28
C LEU A 89 3.21 -8.60 -11.11
N SER A 90 2.16 -9.34 -11.38
CA SER A 90 0.96 -8.90 -12.09
C SER A 90 0.19 -7.89 -11.23
N PRO A 91 -0.33 -6.79 -11.78
CA PRO A 91 -1.10 -5.84 -11.00
C PRO A 91 -2.42 -6.47 -10.51
N LEU A 92 -2.74 -6.24 -9.24
CA LEU A 92 -4.02 -6.62 -8.67
C LEU A 92 -5.07 -5.53 -8.98
N ARG A 93 -6.21 -5.95 -9.53
CA ARG A 93 -7.36 -5.08 -9.75
C ARG A 93 -8.47 -5.47 -8.79
N VAL A 94 -8.88 -4.53 -7.96
CA VAL A 94 -10.00 -4.69 -7.03
C VAL A 94 -11.17 -3.86 -7.53
N HIS A 95 -12.38 -4.42 -7.43
CA HIS A 95 -13.63 -3.70 -7.63
C HIS A 95 -14.49 -3.88 -6.39
N TYR A 96 -15.04 -2.80 -5.88
CA TYR A 96 -15.92 -2.79 -4.73
C TYR A 96 -16.92 -1.65 -4.85
N ASP A 97 -18.12 -1.88 -4.33
CA ASP A 97 -19.14 -0.86 -4.17
C ASP A 97 -19.06 -0.30 -2.74
N SER A 98 -19.09 1.02 -2.61
CA SER A 98 -19.02 1.70 -1.32
C SER A 98 -19.73 3.04 -1.40
N ASP A 99 -20.49 3.37 -0.35
CA ASP A 99 -21.09 4.70 -0.17
C ASP A 99 -20.02 5.76 0.19
N GLN A 100 -18.83 5.33 0.57
CA GLN A 100 -17.70 6.18 0.92
C GLN A 100 -16.54 5.99 -0.05
N PHE A 101 -16.14 7.07 -0.72
CA PHE A 101 -14.95 7.10 -1.56
C PHE A 101 -13.69 7.33 -0.69
N ALA A 102 -13.14 6.26 -0.13
CA ALA A 102 -11.97 6.28 0.73
C ALA A 102 -10.94 5.21 0.33
N LEU A 103 -9.65 5.54 0.47
CA LEU A 103 -8.53 4.62 0.28
C LEU A 103 -7.85 4.35 1.64
N PRO A 104 -7.93 3.13 2.20
CA PRO A 104 -7.33 2.79 3.49
C PRO A 104 -5.82 2.57 3.36
N ILE A 105 -5.07 3.66 3.23
CA ILE A 105 -3.63 3.63 2.90
C ILE A 105 -2.75 3.34 4.14
N ARG A 106 -3.27 3.52 5.36
CA ARG A 106 -2.44 3.45 6.59
C ARG A 106 -1.76 2.10 6.78
N LEU A 107 -2.36 1.02 6.27
CA LEU A 107 -1.78 -0.32 6.34
C LEU A 107 -0.60 -0.53 5.38
N GLY A 108 -0.46 0.28 4.32
CA GLY A 108 0.74 0.27 3.48
C GLY A 108 1.95 0.82 4.24
N LEU A 109 1.75 1.93 4.95
CA LEU A 109 2.82 2.65 5.67
C LEU A 109 3.50 1.81 6.76
N ILE A 110 2.79 0.83 7.34
CA ILE A 110 3.37 -0.06 8.37
C ILE A 110 4.47 -0.95 7.78
N ASN A 111 4.37 -1.27 6.50
CA ASN A 111 5.28 -2.15 5.79
C ASN A 111 6.43 -1.38 5.12
N ALA A 112 6.47 -0.06 5.25
CA ALA A 112 7.53 0.76 4.70
C ALA A 112 8.84 0.50 5.45
N PRO A 113 9.89 -0.02 4.77
CA PRO A 113 11.13 -0.41 5.43
C PRO A 113 11.80 0.80 6.05
N ALA A 114 12.06 0.74 7.36
CA ALA A 114 12.94 1.69 8.02
C ALA A 114 14.25 1.79 7.23
N GLY A 115 14.60 2.99 6.75
CA GLY A 115 15.96 3.22 6.27
C GLY A 115 16.95 2.85 7.38
N GLU A 116 18.21 2.57 7.04
CA GLU A 116 19.29 2.38 8.02
C GLU A 116 19.42 3.66 8.87
N GLY A 117 18.68 3.70 9.98
CA GLY A 117 18.44 4.91 10.76
C GLY A 117 17.00 4.96 11.28
N GLN A 118 16.81 4.48 12.51
CA GLN A 118 15.60 4.55 13.36
C GLN A 118 14.45 5.44 12.83
N GLY A 119 13.51 4.86 12.07
CA GLY A 119 12.28 5.53 11.62
C GLY A 119 11.44 4.63 10.71
N GLN A 120 10.13 4.87 10.60
CA GLN A 120 9.29 4.22 9.57
C GLN A 120 9.78 4.64 8.19
N GLY A 121 9.91 3.71 7.25
CA GLY A 121 10.32 4.03 5.87
C GLY A 121 9.39 5.01 5.19
N ALA A 122 9.91 5.77 4.23
CA ALA A 122 9.06 6.47 3.28
C ALA A 122 8.58 5.48 2.21
N GLN A 123 7.28 5.36 2.02
CA GLN A 123 6.69 4.67 0.88
C GLN A 123 5.91 5.69 0.05
N ASP A 124 6.33 5.87 -1.19
CA ASP A 124 5.58 6.70 -2.13
C ASP A 124 4.30 5.99 -2.56
N LEU A 125 3.19 6.73 -2.54
CA LEU A 125 1.92 6.29 -3.09
C LEU A 125 1.50 7.26 -4.18
N LEU A 126 1.41 6.74 -5.41
CA LEU A 126 0.85 7.46 -6.54
C LEU A 126 -0.59 7.00 -6.76
N VAL A 127 -1.54 7.94 -6.72
CA VAL A 127 -2.96 7.66 -6.95
C VAL A 127 -3.40 8.36 -8.23
N HIS A 128 -3.79 7.59 -9.24
CA HIS A 128 -4.36 8.12 -10.47
C HIS A 128 -5.88 7.98 -10.44
N ILE A 129 -6.59 9.10 -10.47
CA ILE A 129 -8.05 9.13 -10.50
C ILE A 129 -8.50 9.52 -11.91
N LEU A 130 -9.25 8.64 -12.57
CA LEU A 130 -9.87 8.92 -13.85
C LEU A 130 -11.27 9.48 -13.62
N ALA A 131 -11.44 10.78 -13.83
CA ALA A 131 -12.71 11.47 -13.67
C ALA A 131 -13.01 12.38 -14.86
N ARG A 132 -14.29 12.56 -15.18
CA ARG A 132 -14.71 13.49 -16.24
C ARG A 132 -14.75 14.90 -15.67
N ASN A 133 -13.88 15.78 -16.18
CA ASN A 133 -13.88 17.23 -15.94
C ASN A 133 -13.81 17.69 -14.48
N THR A 134 -13.33 16.85 -13.56
CA THR A 134 -13.21 17.17 -12.14
C THR A 134 -11.85 16.73 -11.62
N ARG A 135 -11.23 17.57 -10.79
CA ARG A 135 -10.03 17.25 -10.04
C ARG A 135 -10.42 16.88 -8.62
N TYR A 136 -9.89 15.76 -8.16
CA TYR A 136 -10.09 15.29 -6.79
C TYR A 136 -8.99 15.84 -5.88
N GLN A 137 -9.36 16.02 -4.61
CA GLN A 137 -8.47 16.45 -3.53
C GLN A 137 -8.65 15.50 -2.35
N VAL A 138 -7.59 15.32 -1.57
CA VAL A 138 -7.68 14.54 -0.34
C VAL A 138 -8.34 15.39 0.75
N ALA A 139 -9.25 14.80 1.52
CA ALA A 139 -9.98 15.52 2.56
C ALA A 139 -9.20 15.61 3.89
N ASN A 140 -8.19 14.74 4.07
CA ASN A 140 -7.49 14.52 5.35
C ASN A 140 -6.08 15.11 5.40
N TYR A 141 -5.61 15.77 4.33
CA TYR A 141 -4.32 16.46 4.27
C TYR A 141 -4.43 17.78 3.51
N PRO A 142 -3.54 18.76 3.76
CA PRO A 142 -3.42 19.95 2.92
C PRO A 142 -3.14 19.56 1.47
N ASN A 143 -3.82 20.18 0.51
CA ASN A 143 -3.60 19.94 -0.92
C ASN A 143 -2.76 21.08 -1.49
N VAL A 144 -1.70 20.73 -2.22
CA VAL A 144 -0.86 21.70 -2.95
C VAL A 144 -0.79 21.34 -4.42
N THR A 145 -0.55 22.34 -5.25
CA THR A 145 -0.40 22.19 -6.70
C THR A 145 1.06 22.33 -7.09
N ILE A 146 1.52 21.54 -8.04
CA ILE A 146 2.82 21.82 -8.68
C ILE A 146 2.67 23.09 -9.53
N PRO A 147 3.59 24.07 -9.42
CA PRO A 147 3.60 25.22 -10.31
C PRO A 147 3.69 24.79 -11.78
N THR A 148 2.72 25.18 -12.59
CA THR A 148 2.64 24.81 -14.02
C THR A 148 3.06 25.94 -14.97
N ASN A 149 3.12 27.17 -14.48
CA ASN A 149 3.45 28.39 -15.22
C ASN A 149 4.90 28.84 -14.98
N LEU A 150 5.84 27.90 -14.95
CA LEU A 150 7.26 28.20 -14.78
C LEU A 150 7.91 28.45 -16.13
N GLU A 151 8.52 29.63 -16.30
CA GLU A 151 9.42 29.88 -17.42
C GLU A 151 10.74 29.15 -17.15
N VAL A 152 11.11 28.27 -18.07
CA VAL A 152 12.34 27.46 -17.99
C VAL A 152 13.21 27.70 -19.23
N LYS A 153 14.51 27.45 -19.10
CA LYS A 153 15.43 27.50 -20.24
C LYS A 153 15.14 26.33 -21.18
N ASP A 154 15.42 26.48 -22.47
CA ASP A 154 15.18 25.44 -23.49
C ASP A 154 15.89 24.12 -23.16
N GLU A 155 17.11 24.20 -22.59
CA GLU A 155 17.91 23.06 -22.10
C GLU A 155 17.16 22.18 -21.08
N THR A 156 16.15 22.72 -20.37
CA THR A 156 15.34 21.95 -19.43
C THR A 156 14.56 20.83 -20.12
N ARG A 157 14.27 20.95 -21.42
CA ARG A 157 13.61 19.88 -22.20
C ARG A 157 14.41 18.58 -22.16
N ASP A 158 15.74 18.67 -22.28
CA ASP A 158 16.62 17.50 -22.31
C ASP A 158 16.84 16.89 -20.92
N HIS A 159 16.54 17.67 -19.87
CA HIS A 159 16.71 17.29 -18.46
C HIS A 159 15.39 17.31 -17.68
N PHE A 160 14.26 17.19 -18.37
CA PHE A 160 12.93 17.43 -17.77
C PHE A 160 12.66 16.55 -16.54
N GLY A 161 13.08 15.27 -16.58
CA GLY A 161 12.91 14.37 -15.45
C GLY A 161 13.62 14.86 -14.18
N GLN A 162 14.87 15.32 -14.30
CA GLN A 162 15.64 15.84 -13.17
C GLN A 162 15.07 17.17 -12.65
N PHE A 163 14.63 18.03 -13.57
CA PHE A 163 13.95 19.27 -13.23
C PHE A 163 12.66 19.00 -12.46
N TYR A 164 11.81 18.09 -12.95
CA TYR A 164 10.55 17.74 -12.31
C TYR A 164 10.76 17.17 -10.91
N VAL A 165 11.73 16.26 -10.73
CA VAL A 165 12.09 15.73 -9.40
C VAL A 165 12.50 16.87 -8.47
N SER A 166 13.37 17.78 -8.92
CA SER A 166 13.83 18.91 -8.11
C SER A 166 12.68 19.86 -7.75
N LEU A 167 11.76 20.13 -8.69
CA LEU A 167 10.58 20.96 -8.46
C LEU A 167 9.62 20.31 -7.47
N PHE A 168 9.41 18.99 -7.59
CA PHE A 168 8.56 18.21 -6.72
C PHE A 168 9.13 18.19 -5.29
N ASP A 169 10.42 17.88 -5.12
CA ASP A 169 11.11 17.88 -3.83
C ASP A 169 11.07 19.27 -3.17
N HIS A 170 11.28 20.33 -3.96
CA HIS A 170 11.16 21.70 -3.46
C HIS A 170 9.74 22.01 -2.98
N THR A 171 8.71 21.61 -3.76
CA THR A 171 7.30 21.83 -3.41
C THR A 171 6.94 21.11 -2.11
N LEU A 172 7.38 19.86 -1.94
CA LEU A 172 7.17 19.11 -0.69
C LEU A 172 7.93 19.70 0.49
N GLY A 173 9.18 20.15 0.28
CA GLY A 173 10.00 20.78 1.32
C GLY A 173 9.39 22.07 1.86
N GLN A 174 8.70 22.84 1.01
CA GLN A 174 7.96 24.05 1.42
C GLN A 174 6.61 23.73 2.07
N ASN A 175 6.05 22.54 1.81
CA ASN A 175 4.70 22.15 2.23
C ASN A 175 4.72 20.80 2.96
N PRO A 176 5.27 20.74 4.18
CA PRO A 176 5.39 19.49 4.92
C PRO A 176 4.01 18.86 5.16
N LYS A 177 3.90 17.54 4.93
CA LYS A 177 2.66 16.74 5.06
C LYS A 177 1.55 17.09 4.07
N ALA A 178 1.80 17.92 3.08
CA ALA A 178 0.82 18.19 2.02
C ALA A 178 0.81 17.05 0.99
N VAL A 179 -0.34 16.88 0.34
CA VAL A 179 -0.50 16.02 -0.83
C VAL A 179 -0.46 16.90 -2.07
N VAL A 180 0.45 16.56 -2.97
CA VAL A 180 0.53 17.18 -4.29
C VAL A 180 -0.55 16.57 -5.16
N THR A 181 -1.41 17.41 -5.72
CA THR A 181 -2.56 17.02 -6.56
C THR A 181 -2.46 17.62 -7.95
#